data_AF-A0A7Y4HB14-F1
#
_entry.id   AF-A0A7Y4HB14-F1
#
_cell.length_a   1.000
_cell.length_b   1.000
_cell.length_c   1.000
_cell.angle_alpha   90.00
_cell.angle_beta   90.00
_cell.angle_gamma   90.00
#
_symmetry.space_group_name_H-M   'P 1'
#
loop_
_entity.id
_entity.type
_entity.pdbx_description
1 polymer ?
#
loop_
_entity_poly.entity_id
_entity_poly.type
_entity_poly.pdbx_seq_one_letter_code
_entity_poly.pdbx_strand_id
1 'polypeptide(L)'
;MRASRNCFSALVPLGREAWPEAKKIKEVASRRGLTHAALSLAWLLAKSPVMLPIPGTRSIDHLEDNVLAAALKLEPEDLDDLG
;
A
#
# COMPACT_ATOMS: atom_id res chain seq x y z
N MET A 1 -22.13 18.44 9.76
CA MET A 1 -21.61 18.58 8.38
C MET A 1 -20.10 18.72 8.43
N ARG A 2 -19.33 17.69 8.05
CA ARG A 2 -17.90 17.87 7.73
C ARG A 2 -17.58 16.98 6.55
N ALA A 3 -17.63 17.59 5.37
CA ALA A 3 -17.21 16.96 4.13
C ALA A 3 -15.68 16.98 4.08
N SER A 4 -15.07 15.81 4.07
CA SER A 4 -13.81 15.57 3.37
C SER A 4 -13.87 14.19 2.75
N ARG A 5 -14.77 14.08 1.76
CA ARG A 5 -14.79 13.02 0.75
C ARG A 5 -13.65 13.26 -0.23
N ASN A 6 -12.41 13.18 0.26
CA ASN A 6 -11.24 13.42 -0.57
C ASN A 6 -10.76 12.11 -1.16
N CYS A 7 -11.29 11.79 -2.35
CA CYS A 7 -10.69 10.82 -3.26
C CYS A 7 -9.43 11.46 -3.84
N PHE A 8 -8.28 11.25 -3.19
CA PHE A 8 -6.98 11.63 -3.76
C PHE A 8 -6.52 10.48 -4.67
N SER A 9 -6.75 10.62 -5.97
CA SER A 9 -6.07 9.77 -6.96
C SER A 9 -4.57 9.86 -6.69
N ALA A 10 -3.98 8.77 -6.19
CA ALA A 10 -2.56 8.70 -5.93
C ALA A 10 -1.83 8.53 -7.27
N LEU A 11 -1.68 9.63 -8.01
CA LEU A 11 -0.66 9.77 -9.05
C LEU A 11 0.70 10.02 -8.37
N VAL A 12 1.08 9.14 -7.45
CA VAL A 12 2.39 9.11 -6.81
C VAL A 12 2.92 7.70 -7.01
N PRO A 13 4.12 7.53 -7.58
CA PRO A 13 4.68 6.20 -7.80
C PRO A 13 4.73 5.44 -6.46
N LEU A 14 4.06 4.29 -6.42
CA LEU A 14 4.06 3.39 -5.27
C LEU A 14 5.49 3.08 -4.85
N GLY A 15 5.81 3.23 -3.57
CA GLY A 15 7.08 2.78 -3.00
C GLY A 15 8.33 3.58 -3.38
N ARG A 16 8.23 4.85 -3.81
CA ARG A 16 9.42 5.72 -3.73
C ARG A 16 9.80 5.93 -2.27
N GLU A 17 11.10 5.92 -1.98
CA GLU A 17 11.73 6.14 -0.65
C GLU A 17 11.32 7.43 0.09
N ALA A 18 10.41 8.23 -0.45
CA ALA A 18 10.01 9.54 0.05
C ALA A 18 8.88 9.50 1.09
N TRP A 19 8.34 8.34 1.46
CA TRP A 19 7.34 8.23 2.52
C TRP A 19 8.01 7.98 3.87
N PRO A 20 7.59 8.65 4.97
CA PRO A 20 8.07 8.37 6.31
C PRO A 20 7.95 6.88 6.69
N GLU A 21 6.93 6.21 6.17
CA GLU A 21 6.59 4.81 6.45
C GLU A 21 7.40 3.82 5.61
N ALA A 22 8.17 4.26 4.60
CA ALA A 22 8.87 3.37 3.66
C ALA A 22 9.81 2.39 4.37
N LYS A 23 10.50 2.83 5.44
CA LYS A 23 11.37 1.96 6.24
C LYS A 23 10.57 0.87 6.96
N LYS A 24 9.49 1.26 7.64
CA LYS A 24 8.59 0.33 8.36
C LYS A 24 7.97 -0.69 7.41
N ILE A 25 7.48 -0.23 6.26
CA ILE A 25 6.95 -1.10 5.19
C ILE A 25 8.01 -2.11 4.75
N LYS A 26 9.27 -1.70 4.54
CA LYS A 26 10.33 -2.62 4.13
C LYS A 26 10.60 -3.71 5.19
N GLU A 27 10.58 -3.34 6.46
CA GLU A 27 10.79 -4.26 7.59
C GLU A 27 9.63 -5.28 7.69
N VAL A 28 8.38 -4.80 7.69
CA VAL A 28 7.18 -5.66 7.74
C VAL A 28 7.10 -6.55 6.50
N ALA A 29 7.40 -6.02 5.31
CA ALA A 29 7.41 -6.79 4.06
C ALA A 29 8.42 -7.94 4.14
N SER A 30 9.63 -7.66 4.65
CA SER A 30 10.67 -8.68 4.85
C SER A 30 10.23 -9.76 5.83
N ARG A 31 9.61 -9.38 6.96
CA ARG A 31 9.08 -10.31 7.97
C ARG A 31 7.98 -11.21 7.42
N ARG A 32 7.12 -10.68 6.54
CA ARG A 32 6.01 -11.42 5.92
C ARG A 32 6.37 -12.14 4.62
N GLY A 33 7.60 -11.97 4.11
CA GLY A 33 8.01 -12.52 2.82
C GLY A 33 7.27 -11.89 1.63
N LEU A 34 6.84 -10.63 1.77
CA LEU A 34 6.13 -9.87 0.74
C LEU A 34 7.07 -8.88 0.06
N THR A 35 6.72 -8.46 -1.15
CA THR A 35 7.43 -7.36 -1.81
C THR A 35 7.08 -6.03 -1.16
N HIS A 36 8.02 -5.08 -1.20
CA HIS A 36 7.78 -3.72 -0.70
C HIS A 36 6.61 -3.04 -1.44
N ALA A 37 6.47 -3.29 -2.75
CA ALA A 37 5.39 -2.75 -3.56
C ALA A 37 4.03 -3.31 -3.16
N ALA A 38 3.91 -4.64 -3.00
CA ALA A 38 2.65 -5.27 -2.62
C ALA A 38 2.19 -4.79 -1.23
N LEU A 39 3.09 -4.74 -0.24
CA LEU A 39 2.73 -4.29 1.09
C LEU A 39 2.37 -2.80 1.13
N SER A 40 3.08 -1.95 0.38
CA SER A 40 2.78 -0.52 0.29
C SER A 40 1.36 -0.27 -0.23
N LEU A 41 0.96 -0.99 -1.28
CA LEU A 41 -0.36 -0.85 -1.87
C LEU A 41 -1.46 -1.44 -0.98
N ALA A 42 -1.20 -2.59 -0.32
CA ALA A 42 -2.13 -3.16 0.65
C ALA A 42 -2.39 -2.23 1.84
N TRP A 43 -1.33 -1.59 2.36
CA TRP A 43 -1.46 -0.60 3.44
C TRP A 43 -2.25 0.64 3.00
N LEU A 44 -2.01 1.12 1.78
CA LEU A 44 -2.78 2.24 1.23
C LEU A 44 -4.27 1.90 1.11
N LEU A 45 -4.59 0.71 0.60
CA LEU A 45 -5.98 0.22 0.52
C LEU A 45 -6.63 0.09 1.91
N ALA A 46 -5.86 -0.31 2.93
CA ALA A 46 -6.36 -0.45 4.29
C ALA A 46 -6.59 0.89 5.02
N LYS A 47 -5.88 1.97 4.65
CA LYS A 47 -6.00 3.30 5.29
C LYS A 47 -7.39 3.91 5.19
N SER A 48 -8.17 3.60 4.15
CA SER A 48 -9.52 4.16 4.00
C SER A 48 -10.41 3.28 3.13
N PRO A 49 -11.68 3.06 3.53
CA PRO A 49 -12.63 2.25 2.75
C PRO A 49 -13.04 2.90 1.41
N VAL A 50 -12.69 4.18 1.20
CA VAL A 50 -12.92 4.90 -0.06
C VAL A 50 -11.61 5.18 -0.81
N MET A 51 -10.52 4.53 -0.42
CA MET A 51 -9.24 4.62 -1.14
C MET A 51 -9.31 3.78 -2.41
N LEU A 52 -9.19 4.44 -3.57
CA LEU A 52 -9.10 3.79 -4.87
C LEU A 52 -7.76 4.15 -5.55
N PRO A 53 -6.67 3.43 -5.22
CA PRO A 53 -5.42 3.61 -5.96
C PRO A 53 -5.60 3.11 -7.39
N ILE A 54 -4.98 3.81 -8.35
CA ILE A 54 -4.98 3.43 -9.77
C ILE A 54 -3.55 3.04 -10.16
N PRO A 55 -3.04 1.90 -9.65
CA PRO A 55 -1.66 1.51 -9.90
C PRO A 55 -1.47 1.15 -11.38
N GLY A 56 -0.64 1.93 -12.06
CA GLY A 56 -0.17 1.61 -13.40
C GLY A 56 1.09 0.75 -13.33
N THR A 57 1.20 -0.23 -14.21
CA THR A 57 2.44 -1.01 -14.39
C THR A 57 2.71 -1.27 -15.87
N ARG A 58 3.99 -1.47 -16.21
CA ARG A 58 4.45 -1.92 -17.53
C ARG A 58 5.19 -3.27 -17.46
N SER A 59 5.34 -3.85 -16.28
CA SER A 59 5.95 -5.18 -16.06
C SER A 59 4.96 -6.15 -15.42
N ILE A 60 5.18 -7.43 -15.69
CA ILE A 60 4.39 -8.52 -15.13
C ILE A 60 4.62 -8.63 -13.62
N ASP A 61 5.87 -8.53 -13.15
CA ASP A 61 6.20 -8.61 -11.72
C ASP A 61 5.40 -7.58 -10.88
N HIS A 62 5.28 -6.35 -11.36
CA HIS A 62 4.48 -5.33 -10.69
C HIS A 62 2.97 -5.55 -10.83
N LEU A 63 2.52 -6.21 -11.91
CA LEU A 63 1.13 -6.63 -12.02
C LEU A 63 0.80 -7.68 -10.97
N GLU A 64 1.69 -8.64 -10.77
CA GLU A 64 1.57 -9.67 -9.73
C GLU A 64 1.56 -9.04 -8.33
N ASP A 65 2.45 -8.08 -8.06
CA ASP A 65 2.44 -7.31 -6.82
C ASP A 65 1.12 -6.56 -6.59
N ASN A 66 0.57 -5.93 -7.65
CA ASN A 66 -0.68 -5.20 -7.56
C ASN A 66 -1.87 -6.12 -7.24
N VAL A 67 -1.90 -7.29 -7.86
CA VAL A 67 -2.93 -8.31 -7.60
C VAL A 67 -2.80 -8.87 -6.20
N LEU A 68 -1.57 -9.18 -5.76
CA LEU A 68 -1.28 -9.64 -4.42
C LEU A 68 -1.73 -8.61 -3.38
N ALA A 69 -1.40 -7.33 -3.58
CA ALA A 69 -1.80 -6.25 -2.69
C ALA A 69 -3.33 -6.16 -2.48
N ALA A 70 -4.12 -6.35 -3.53
CA ALA A 70 -5.57 -6.32 -3.45
C ALA A 70 -6.17 -7.51 -2.68
N ALA A 71 -5.47 -8.65 -2.68
CA ALA A 71 -5.89 -9.87 -1.98
C ALA A 71 -5.36 -9.95 -0.54
N LEU A 72 -4.33 -9.17 -0.21
CA LEU A 72 -3.69 -9.19 1.10
C LEU A 72 -4.61 -8.65 2.19
N LYS A 73 -4.72 -9.42 3.28
CA LYS A 73 -5.25 -8.94 4.56
C LYS A 73 -4.07 -8.56 5.45
N LEU A 74 -4.13 -7.35 5.98
CA LEU A 74 -3.21 -6.87 6.99
C LEU A 74 -3.78 -7.22 8.35
N GLU A 75 -2.96 -7.88 9.17
CA GLU A 75 -3.34 -8.17 10.55
C GLU A 75 -3.25 -6.89 11.38
N PRO A 76 -3.95 -6.79 12.52
CA PRO A 76 -3.89 -5.61 13.39
C PRO A 76 -2.46 -5.22 13.75
N GLU A 77 -1.58 -6.19 13.96
CA GLU A 77 -0.17 -5.96 14.31
C GLU A 77 0.59 -5.30 13.15
N ASP A 78 0.28 -5.65 11.90
CA ASP A 78 0.88 -4.99 10.74
C ASP A 78 0.42 -3.53 10.66
N LEU A 79 -0.85 -3.25 10.96
CA LEU A 79 -1.38 -1.89 10.92
C LEU A 79 -0.78 -1.02 12.03
N ASP A 80 -0.59 -1.58 13.22
CA ASP A 80 0.08 -0.91 14.34
C ASP A 80 1.56 -0.62 14.01
N ASP A 81 2.27 -1.58 13.42
CA ASP A 81 3.67 -1.41 13.00
C ASP A 81 3.83 -0.34 11.91
N LEU A 82 2.85 -0.25 11.00
CA LEU A 82 2.84 0.69 9.86
C LEU A 82 2.21 2.06 10.19
N GLY A 83 1.83 2.28 11.45
CA GLY A 83 1.26 3.53 11.97
C GLY A 83 2.23 4.71 11.95
#